data_AF-A0A932MJL8-F1
#
_entry.id   AF-A0A932MJL8-F1
#
_cell.length_a   1.000
_cell.length_b   1.000
_cell.length_c   1.000
_cell.angle_alpha   90.00
_cell.angle_beta   90.00
_cell.angle_gamma   90.00
#
_symmetry.space_group_name_H-M   'P 1'
#
loop_
_entity.id
_entity.type
_entity.pdbx_description
1 polymer ?
#
loop_
_entity_poly.entity_id
_entity_poly.type
_entity_poly.pdbx_seq_one_letter_code
_entity_poly.pdbx_strand_id
1 'polypeptide(L)'
;MKRLVVCAALLTLTPGSADAQRIVPTTSFVLNLDYAQFRNDDQSSYLEIYYGFYARLLTYEKTEEGYLGIVRLNTRIKNNATGEYIVNDVSPLAVSIKDTSDPSYNASRVAQVGYALPFGEYTLEVTAMDSIDASRRDGMVLPVTLKSFAGEALTSDIQLCTNIKNSENKLDPFFKNSLEVTPNPTLVFGVTSHPMVFNYSEFYNLNPEETYTVKNQVVGQDGKVVKETSKQRKFGVRNAVEAGMTNVTAIQSGRYRLRLVLADAGGNARSQTEKVFYIYNPHIQVSQPAAASVKASELAGLTADELADEFRKAQYVATDQEIKTFSQITSEEGRREFLAKFWSDVEPGRLGRPNITRMAYLQRISVANQRYAAMGREGWRTDRGRVLVLYADPDEIERVPSSDQSKPYEIWHFYAIENGVDFVFVDRSGFGDYILVHSTKRGELRDDSWQRYLQ
;
A
#
# COMPACT_ATOMS: atom_id res chain seq x y z
N MET A 1 20.31 -26.53 -15.61
CA MET A 1 19.19 -25.56 -15.64
C MET A 1 18.64 -25.47 -17.06
N LYS A 2 17.52 -26.13 -17.35
CA LYS A 2 16.83 -25.99 -18.63
C LYS A 2 15.79 -24.87 -18.48
N ARG A 3 16.13 -23.66 -18.95
CA ARG A 3 15.19 -22.54 -19.08
C ARG A 3 14.32 -22.78 -20.32
N LEU A 4 13.00 -22.70 -20.17
CA LEU A 4 12.15 -22.33 -21.30
C LEU A 4 12.28 -20.80 -21.45
N VAL A 5 13.12 -20.38 -22.39
CA VAL A 5 13.22 -18.98 -22.78
C VAL A 5 12.04 -18.72 -23.72
N VAL A 6 11.07 -17.93 -23.25
CA VAL A 6 10.11 -17.30 -24.16
C VAL A 6 10.87 -16.17 -24.85
N CYS A 7 11.13 -16.35 -26.15
CA CYS A 7 11.72 -15.31 -27.00
C CYS A 7 10.80 -14.08 -27.01
N ALA A 8 11.19 -13.03 -26.29
CA ALA A 8 10.70 -11.69 -26.55
C ALA A 8 11.41 -11.17 -27.80
N ALA A 9 10.66 -10.93 -28.88
CA ALA A 9 11.17 -10.27 -30.06
C ALA A 9 11.72 -8.88 -29.66
N LEU A 10 13.01 -8.64 -29.90
CA LEU A 10 13.58 -7.30 -29.83
C LEU A 10 12.98 -6.46 -30.96
N LEU A 11 12.01 -5.61 -30.65
CA LEU A 11 11.68 -4.48 -31.52
C LEU A 11 12.65 -3.33 -31.23
N THR A 12 13.57 -3.10 -32.14
CA THR A 12 14.38 -1.88 -32.17
C THR A 12 13.56 -0.77 -32.83
N LEU A 13 13.05 0.19 -32.05
CA LEU A 13 12.43 1.41 -32.56
C LEU A 13 13.52 2.39 -33.00
N THR A 14 13.56 2.71 -34.29
CA THR A 14 14.31 3.84 -34.84
C THR A 14 13.64 5.16 -34.45
N PRO A 15 14.39 6.22 -34.10
CA PRO A 15 13.79 7.50 -33.72
C PRO A 15 13.27 8.24 -34.96
N GLY A 16 11.98 8.06 -35.24
CA GLY A 16 11.24 8.89 -36.19
C GLY A 16 10.75 10.17 -35.49
N SER A 17 11.18 11.32 -35.99
CA SER A 17 10.77 12.65 -35.55
C SER A 17 9.33 12.99 -35.98
N ALA A 18 8.36 12.43 -35.28
CA ALA A 18 7.01 12.96 -35.16
C ALA A 18 6.74 13.08 -33.66
N ASP A 19 6.13 14.18 -33.19
CA ASP A 19 5.72 14.30 -31.78
C ASP A 19 4.86 13.08 -31.41
N ALA A 20 5.48 12.11 -30.75
CA ALA A 20 4.82 10.88 -30.40
C ALA A 20 3.70 11.23 -29.43
N GLN A 21 2.45 11.02 -29.83
CA GLN A 21 1.31 11.26 -28.97
C GLN A 21 1.44 10.34 -27.75
N ARG A 22 1.56 10.93 -26.56
CA ARG A 22 1.74 10.21 -25.30
C ARG A 22 0.52 10.34 -24.40
N ILE A 23 0.23 9.27 -23.66
CA ILE A 23 -0.62 9.33 -22.47
C ILE A 23 0.32 9.39 -21.28
N VAL A 24 0.30 10.50 -20.54
CA VAL A 24 1.15 10.72 -19.37
C VAL A 24 0.26 10.75 -18.12
N PRO A 25 0.44 9.83 -17.16
CA PRO A 25 -0.35 9.84 -15.93
C PRO A 25 0.01 11.02 -15.04
N THR A 26 -0.99 11.55 -14.35
CA THR A 26 -0.83 12.68 -13.41
C THR A 26 -0.48 12.25 -11.98
N THR A 27 -0.67 10.98 -11.64
CA THR A 27 -0.38 10.42 -10.32
C THR A 27 0.95 9.68 -10.32
N SER A 28 1.59 9.54 -9.15
CA SER A 28 2.80 8.74 -9.00
C SER A 28 2.59 7.28 -9.37
N PHE A 29 3.65 6.63 -9.84
CA PHE A 29 3.65 5.17 -10.03
C PHE A 29 3.61 4.49 -8.66
N VAL A 30 2.86 3.39 -8.54
CA VAL A 30 2.75 2.62 -7.30
C VAL A 30 2.92 1.15 -7.62
N LEU A 31 3.93 0.53 -7.01
CA LEU A 31 4.18 -0.90 -7.05
C LEU A 31 3.54 -1.56 -5.82
N ASN A 32 2.88 -2.70 -6.04
CA ASN A 32 2.44 -3.60 -5.00
C ASN A 32 3.26 -4.89 -5.11
N LEU A 33 3.68 -5.41 -3.97
CA LEU A 33 4.56 -6.56 -3.89
C LEU A 33 4.10 -7.50 -2.76
N ASP A 34 4.01 -8.78 -3.07
CA ASP A 34 3.87 -9.86 -2.09
C ASP A 34 4.74 -11.04 -2.52
N TYR A 35 5.00 -11.98 -1.63
CA TYR A 35 5.73 -13.21 -1.93
C TYR A 35 5.24 -14.39 -1.08
N ALA A 36 5.48 -15.61 -1.54
CA ALA A 36 5.27 -16.83 -0.75
C ALA A 36 6.40 -17.82 -1.00
N GLN A 37 6.79 -18.56 0.05
CA GLN A 37 7.73 -19.67 -0.07
C GLN A 37 7.02 -21.02 -0.19
N PHE A 38 7.54 -21.87 -1.06
CA PHE A 38 7.13 -23.26 -1.26
C PHE A 38 8.36 -24.17 -1.17
N ARG A 39 8.14 -25.49 -1.07
CA ARG A 39 9.24 -26.45 -1.09
C ARG A 39 9.83 -26.52 -2.50
N ASN A 40 11.15 -26.46 -2.61
CA ASN A 40 11.85 -26.83 -3.85
C ASN A 40 12.48 -28.22 -3.71
N ASP A 41 13.46 -28.35 -2.82
CA ASP A 41 14.15 -29.60 -2.51
C ASP A 41 14.67 -29.61 -1.06
N ASP A 42 15.60 -30.51 -0.73
CA ASP A 42 16.11 -30.69 0.62
C ASP A 42 17.21 -29.68 1.01
N GLN A 43 17.64 -28.82 0.08
CA GLN A 43 18.66 -27.78 0.30
C GLN A 43 18.18 -26.36 0.03
N SER A 44 17.00 -26.21 -0.60
CA SER A 44 16.48 -24.93 -1.06
C SER A 44 14.96 -24.82 -0.95
N SER A 45 14.49 -23.58 -0.85
CA SER A 45 13.07 -23.22 -0.94
C SER A 45 12.80 -22.53 -2.27
N TYR A 46 11.58 -22.67 -2.78
CA TYR A 46 11.10 -21.93 -3.94
C TYR A 46 10.43 -20.64 -3.47
N LEU A 47 11.08 -19.51 -3.68
CA LEU A 47 10.52 -18.19 -3.42
C LEU A 47 9.76 -17.70 -4.64
N GLU A 48 8.46 -17.49 -4.51
CA GLU A 48 7.62 -16.92 -5.56
C GLU A 48 7.23 -15.48 -5.21
N ILE A 49 7.44 -14.56 -6.15
CA ILE A 49 7.26 -13.12 -5.96
C ILE A 49 6.17 -12.63 -6.91
N TYR A 50 5.26 -11.82 -6.39
CA TYR A 50 4.10 -11.30 -7.10
C TYR A 50 4.15 -9.78 -7.20
N TYR A 51 4.10 -9.26 -8.42
CA TYR A 51 4.12 -7.83 -8.72
C TYR A 51 2.72 -7.38 -9.11
N GLY A 52 2.31 -6.19 -8.65
CA GLY A 52 1.02 -5.59 -8.99
C GLY A 52 1.11 -4.08 -9.21
N PHE A 53 0.52 -3.56 -10.26
CA PHE A 53 0.38 -2.11 -10.48
C PHE A 53 -0.84 -1.82 -11.36
N TYR A 54 -1.36 -0.59 -11.32
CA TYR A 54 -2.45 -0.20 -12.21
C TYR A 54 -1.90 0.28 -13.56
N ALA A 55 -2.48 -0.21 -14.66
CA ALA A 55 -2.06 0.14 -16.01
C ALA A 55 -2.07 1.66 -16.27
N ARG A 56 -3.05 2.39 -15.73
CA ARG A 56 -3.16 3.86 -15.82
C ARG A 56 -1.98 4.63 -15.21
N LEU A 57 -1.10 3.97 -14.46
CA LEU A 57 0.07 4.60 -13.84
C LEU A 57 1.30 4.60 -14.78
N LEU A 58 1.20 3.94 -15.94
CA LEU A 58 2.24 3.93 -16.96
C LEU A 58 2.07 5.08 -17.96
N THR A 59 3.21 5.57 -18.42
CA THR A 59 3.31 6.38 -19.64
C THR A 59 3.11 5.46 -20.83
N TYR A 60 2.32 5.90 -21.79
CA TYR A 60 2.13 5.18 -23.04
C TYR A 60 2.57 6.02 -24.23
N GLU A 61 3.15 5.34 -25.21
CA GLU A 61 3.47 5.89 -26.51
C GLU A 61 2.51 5.34 -27.56
N LYS A 62 2.01 6.19 -28.45
CA LYS A 62 1.13 5.78 -29.54
C LYS A 62 1.85 4.84 -30.52
N THR A 63 1.15 3.81 -30.93
CA THR A 63 1.55 2.80 -31.93
C THR A 63 0.47 2.71 -33.02
N GLU A 64 0.71 1.91 -34.07
CA GLU A 64 -0.29 1.68 -35.13
C GLU A 64 -1.57 1.01 -34.59
N GLU A 65 -1.46 0.19 -33.54
CA GLU A 65 -2.56 -0.60 -32.98
C GLU A 65 -3.21 0.00 -31.72
N GLY A 66 -2.74 1.17 -31.28
CA GLY A 66 -3.20 1.83 -30.05
C GLY A 66 -2.05 2.49 -29.29
N TYR A 67 -1.85 2.12 -28.03
CA TYR A 67 -0.85 2.68 -27.15
C TYR A 67 -0.11 1.57 -26.40
N LEU A 68 1.21 1.71 -26.28
CA LEU A 68 2.09 0.76 -25.60
C LEU A 68 2.80 1.44 -24.43
N GLY A 69 2.65 0.87 -23.24
CA GLY A 69 3.39 1.23 -22.03
C GLY A 69 4.23 0.05 -21.57
N ILE A 70 5.42 0.29 -21.02
CA ILE A 70 6.31 -0.78 -20.55
C ILE A 70 6.86 -0.39 -19.18
N VAL A 71 6.74 -1.28 -18.21
CA VAL A 71 7.45 -1.19 -16.93
C VAL A 71 8.62 -2.17 -16.90
N ARG A 72 9.77 -1.74 -16.36
CA ARG A 72 10.90 -2.61 -16.06
C ARG A 72 10.89 -2.91 -14.57
N LEU A 73 10.70 -4.19 -14.23
CA LEU A 73 10.78 -4.71 -12.87
C LEU A 73 12.20 -5.21 -12.63
N ASN A 74 12.96 -4.50 -11.80
CA ASN A 74 14.28 -4.91 -11.34
C ASN A 74 14.13 -5.64 -10.00
N THR A 75 14.43 -6.93 -9.97
CA THR A 75 14.34 -7.80 -8.79
C THR A 75 15.73 -8.21 -8.35
N ARG A 76 16.09 -7.83 -7.13
CA ARG A 76 17.37 -8.09 -6.52
C ARG A 76 17.18 -8.83 -5.20
N ILE A 77 17.94 -9.90 -4.99
CA ILE A 77 17.87 -10.68 -3.75
C ILE A 77 19.28 -10.75 -3.17
N LYS A 78 19.44 -10.13 -2.00
CA LYS A 78 20.70 -10.10 -1.25
C LYS A 78 20.68 -11.20 -0.20
N ASN A 79 21.72 -12.03 -0.16
CA ASN A 79 21.95 -12.95 0.95
C ASN A 79 22.51 -12.15 2.14
N ASN A 80 21.82 -12.18 3.28
CA ASN A 80 22.19 -11.34 4.42
C ASN A 80 23.47 -11.85 5.12
N ALA A 81 23.81 -13.14 4.98
CA ALA A 81 25.02 -13.71 5.58
C ALA A 81 26.29 -13.36 4.80
N THR A 82 26.23 -13.40 3.45
CA THR A 82 27.40 -13.09 2.61
C THR A 82 27.45 -11.61 2.20
N GLY A 83 26.32 -10.92 2.20
CA GLY A 83 26.17 -9.56 1.70
C GLY A 83 26.08 -9.48 0.16
N GLU A 84 26.07 -10.61 -0.54
CA GLU A 84 26.07 -10.65 -2.01
C GLU A 84 24.65 -10.68 -2.59
N TYR A 85 24.48 -10.08 -3.77
CA TYR A 85 23.26 -10.23 -4.56
C TYR A 85 23.34 -11.52 -5.37
N ILE A 86 22.50 -12.49 -5.00
CA ILE A 86 22.39 -13.78 -5.69
C ILE A 86 21.35 -13.78 -6.81
N VAL A 87 20.51 -12.74 -6.85
CA VAL A 87 19.60 -12.43 -7.96
C VAL A 87 19.72 -10.94 -8.28
N ASN A 88 19.76 -10.61 -9.57
CA ASN A 88 19.70 -9.25 -10.11
C ASN A 88 19.13 -9.29 -11.52
N ASP A 89 17.82 -9.50 -11.60
CA ASP A 89 17.10 -9.75 -12.85
C ASP A 89 16.20 -8.56 -13.20
N VAL A 90 16.14 -8.22 -14.50
CA VAL A 90 15.25 -7.17 -15.02
C VAL A 90 14.22 -7.80 -15.95
N SER A 91 12.95 -7.68 -15.59
CA SER A 91 11.82 -8.19 -16.37
C SER A 91 10.99 -7.03 -16.93
N PRO A 92 10.94 -6.83 -18.26
CA PRO A 92 10.01 -5.88 -18.87
C PRO A 92 8.59 -6.47 -18.89
N LEU A 93 7.60 -5.67 -18.49
CA LEU A 93 6.18 -6.01 -18.66
C LEU A 93 5.52 -4.94 -19.53
N ALA A 94 5.08 -5.38 -20.71
CA ALA A 94 4.38 -4.55 -21.68
C ALA A 94 2.87 -4.55 -21.41
N VAL A 95 2.25 -3.39 -21.57
CA VAL A 95 0.80 -3.19 -21.50
C VAL A 95 0.35 -2.46 -22.76
N SER A 96 -0.49 -3.11 -23.54
CA SER A 96 -1.14 -2.50 -24.70
C SER A 96 -2.57 -2.12 -24.37
N ILE A 97 -2.99 -0.92 -24.78
CA ILE A 97 -4.36 -0.43 -24.69
C ILE A 97 -4.77 0.21 -26.02
N LYS A 98 -6.06 0.19 -26.37
CA LYS A 98 -6.54 0.92 -27.55
C LYS A 98 -6.52 2.44 -27.32
N ASP A 99 -7.04 2.86 -26.17
CA ASP A 99 -7.08 4.24 -25.69
C ASP A 99 -7.41 4.25 -24.17
N THR A 100 -7.62 5.44 -23.57
CA THR A 100 -7.92 5.58 -22.14
C THR A 100 -9.30 5.09 -21.71
N SER A 101 -10.19 4.80 -22.66
CA SER A 101 -11.51 4.19 -22.39
C SER A 101 -11.46 2.66 -22.34
N ASP A 102 -10.35 2.05 -22.79
CA ASP A 102 -10.12 0.60 -22.70
C ASP A 102 -10.23 0.14 -21.23
N PRO A 103 -11.05 -0.87 -20.90
CA PRO A 103 -11.15 -1.41 -19.54
C PRO A 103 -9.79 -1.81 -18.95
N SER A 104 -8.86 -2.25 -19.82
CA SER A 104 -7.48 -2.57 -19.46
C SER A 104 -6.70 -1.40 -18.89
N TYR A 105 -7.03 -0.16 -19.26
CA TYR A 105 -6.34 1.04 -18.79
C TYR A 105 -6.51 1.23 -17.27
N ASN A 106 -7.70 0.97 -16.73
CA ASN A 106 -7.96 1.07 -15.29
C ASN A 106 -7.73 -0.25 -14.53
N ALA A 107 -7.38 -1.33 -15.23
CA ALA A 107 -7.18 -2.64 -14.63
C ALA A 107 -5.86 -2.71 -13.85
N SER A 108 -5.86 -3.53 -12.80
CA SER A 108 -4.62 -4.00 -12.18
C SER A 108 -3.91 -4.97 -13.12
N ARG A 109 -2.59 -4.84 -13.21
CA ARG A 109 -1.69 -5.74 -13.91
C ARG A 109 -0.88 -6.50 -12.88
N VAL A 110 -0.83 -7.81 -13.06
CA VAL A 110 -0.17 -8.72 -12.15
C VAL A 110 0.84 -9.55 -12.94
N ALA A 111 2.00 -9.80 -12.35
CA ALA A 111 3.02 -10.69 -12.87
C ALA A 111 3.64 -11.49 -11.73
N GLN A 112 4.29 -12.61 -12.04
CA GLN A 112 5.00 -13.40 -11.06
C GLN A 112 6.32 -13.95 -11.58
N VAL A 113 7.25 -14.20 -10.66
CA VAL A 113 8.52 -14.88 -10.94
C VAL A 113 8.89 -15.76 -9.74
N GLY A 114 9.65 -16.83 -9.97
CA GLY A 114 10.10 -17.71 -8.90
C GLY A 114 11.59 -18.00 -8.96
N TYR A 115 12.18 -18.20 -7.78
CA TYR A 115 13.59 -18.50 -7.58
C TYR A 115 13.77 -19.66 -6.61
N ALA A 116 14.55 -20.66 -6.99
CA ALA A 116 15.01 -21.70 -6.06
C ALA A 116 16.28 -21.20 -5.36
N LEU A 117 16.21 -20.98 -4.05
CA LEU A 117 17.28 -20.37 -3.26
C LEU A 117 17.59 -21.22 -2.02
N PRO A 118 18.86 -21.33 -1.60
CA PRO A 118 19.22 -22.03 -0.37
C PRO A 118 18.48 -21.47 0.85
N PHE A 119 18.28 -22.29 1.89
CA PHE A 119 17.71 -21.81 3.15
C PHE A 119 18.55 -20.68 3.75
N GLY A 120 17.90 -19.68 4.35
CA GLY A 120 18.60 -18.55 4.96
C GLY A 120 17.78 -17.26 5.00
N GLU A 121 18.45 -16.20 5.42
CA GLU A 121 17.91 -14.85 5.53
C GLU A 121 18.34 -13.99 4.34
N TYR A 122 17.38 -13.32 3.73
CA TYR A 122 17.57 -12.53 2.53
C TYR A 122 16.90 -11.15 2.64
N THR A 123 17.36 -10.23 1.81
CA THR A 123 16.67 -8.97 1.53
C THR A 123 16.21 -8.97 0.08
N LEU A 124 14.90 -8.91 -0.14
CA LEU A 124 14.28 -8.74 -1.44
C LEU A 124 14.11 -7.25 -1.73
N GLU A 125 14.78 -6.77 -2.78
CA GLU A 125 14.64 -5.41 -3.30
C GLU A 125 13.98 -5.47 -4.67
N VAL A 126 12.85 -4.79 -4.83
CA VAL A 126 12.18 -4.67 -6.13
C VAL A 126 12.02 -3.20 -6.47
N THR A 127 12.40 -2.82 -7.69
CA THR A 127 12.11 -1.49 -8.25
C THR A 127 11.34 -1.65 -9.55
N ALA A 128 10.22 -0.97 -9.66
CA ALA A 128 9.46 -0.83 -10.90
C ALA A 128 9.73 0.54 -11.50
N MET A 129 10.10 0.58 -12.78
CA MET A 129 10.44 1.82 -13.47
C MET A 129 9.73 1.88 -14.82
N ASP A 130 9.03 2.97 -15.09
CA ASP A 130 8.47 3.27 -16.40
C ASP A 130 9.58 3.36 -17.45
N SER A 131 9.37 2.75 -18.62
CA SER A 131 10.40 2.66 -19.67
C SER A 131 10.56 3.92 -20.50
N ILE A 132 9.55 4.80 -20.51
CA ILE A 132 9.54 6.06 -21.24
C ILE A 132 9.98 7.21 -20.31
N ASP A 133 9.50 7.22 -19.07
CA ASP A 133 9.88 8.21 -18.05
C ASP A 133 10.44 7.53 -16.78
N ALA A 134 11.77 7.35 -16.75
CA ALA A 134 12.46 6.71 -15.64
C ALA A 134 12.35 7.43 -14.28
N SER A 135 11.87 8.68 -14.24
CA SER A 135 11.57 9.38 -12.98
C SER A 135 10.32 8.80 -12.31
N ARG A 136 9.42 8.20 -13.10
CA ARG A 136 8.24 7.47 -12.64
C ARG A 136 8.62 6.05 -12.24
N ARG A 137 8.99 5.90 -10.98
CA ARG A 137 9.40 4.64 -10.40
C ARG A 137 8.89 4.51 -8.98
N ASP A 138 8.80 3.27 -8.53
CA ASP A 138 8.53 2.92 -7.14
C ASP A 138 9.32 1.67 -6.77
N GLY A 139 9.56 1.46 -5.48
CA GLY A 139 10.33 0.32 -5.03
C GLY A 139 10.01 -0.10 -3.60
N MET A 140 10.19 -1.40 -3.35
CA MET A 140 9.93 -2.02 -2.06
C MET A 140 11.13 -2.87 -1.65
N VAL A 141 11.40 -2.86 -0.35
CA VAL A 141 12.43 -3.70 0.27
C VAL A 141 11.76 -4.53 1.36
N LEU A 142 11.85 -5.85 1.24
CA LEU A 142 11.21 -6.80 2.15
C LEU A 142 12.26 -7.78 2.72
N PRO A 143 12.25 -8.05 4.04
CA PRO A 143 13.01 -9.16 4.59
C PRO A 143 12.36 -10.49 4.16
N VAL A 144 13.17 -11.49 3.82
CA VAL A 144 12.70 -12.83 3.40
C VAL A 144 13.48 -13.90 4.15
N THR A 145 12.76 -14.80 4.82
CA THR A 145 13.34 -15.96 5.50
C THR A 145 12.91 -17.24 4.80
N LEU A 146 13.86 -17.98 4.22
CA LEU A 146 13.62 -19.25 3.54
C LEU A 146 13.96 -20.43 4.44
N LYS A 147 12.98 -21.31 4.68
CA LYS A 147 13.05 -22.39 5.66
C LYS A 147 12.95 -23.76 5.02
N SER A 148 13.54 -24.75 5.69
CA SER A 148 13.45 -26.16 5.30
C SER A 148 12.05 -26.73 5.52
N PHE A 149 11.68 -27.69 4.66
CA PHE A 149 10.45 -28.47 4.73
C PHE A 149 10.70 -29.94 5.12
N ALA A 150 11.69 -30.22 5.96
CA ALA A 150 12.08 -31.59 6.34
C ALA A 150 11.22 -32.22 7.46
N GLY A 151 10.38 -31.44 8.15
CA GLY A 151 9.49 -31.93 9.21
C GLY A 151 8.25 -32.68 8.70
N GLU A 152 7.44 -33.19 9.63
CA GLU A 152 6.18 -33.89 9.31
C GLU A 152 4.99 -32.92 9.25
N ALA A 153 4.03 -33.20 8.36
CA ALA A 153 2.77 -32.46 8.22
C ALA A 153 2.95 -30.93 8.21
N LEU A 154 3.81 -30.44 7.32
CA LEU A 154 4.15 -29.02 7.17
C LEU A 154 3.21 -28.31 6.20
N THR A 155 3.24 -26.97 6.25
CA THR A 155 2.52 -26.08 5.32
C THR A 155 3.48 -25.06 4.72
N SER A 156 3.27 -24.69 3.45
CA SER A 156 3.94 -23.57 2.80
C SER A 156 3.55 -22.22 3.41
N ASP A 157 4.08 -21.12 2.87
CA ASP A 157 3.42 -19.82 3.08
C ASP A 157 2.06 -19.81 2.38
N ILE A 158 1.23 -18.84 2.77
CA ILE A 158 -0.05 -18.57 2.13
C ILE A 158 0.15 -17.62 0.96
N GLN A 159 -0.31 -17.99 -0.24
CA GLN A 159 -0.49 -17.06 -1.36
C GLN A 159 -1.93 -16.55 -1.36
N LEU A 160 -2.12 -15.24 -1.14
CA LEU A 160 -3.44 -14.62 -1.24
C LEU A 160 -3.74 -14.22 -2.69
N CYS A 161 -4.93 -14.58 -3.15
CA CYS A 161 -5.29 -14.59 -4.56
C CYS A 161 -6.58 -13.81 -4.81
N THR A 162 -6.71 -13.21 -5.99
CA THR A 162 -7.98 -12.64 -6.48
C THR A 162 -8.88 -13.72 -7.08
N ASN A 163 -8.28 -14.80 -7.60
CA ASN A 163 -8.99 -15.91 -8.22
C ASN A 163 -8.14 -17.19 -8.17
N ILE A 164 -8.81 -18.34 -8.01
CA ILE A 164 -8.24 -19.67 -8.20
C ILE A 164 -9.25 -20.51 -8.97
N LYS A 165 -8.82 -21.13 -10.07
CA LYS A 165 -9.67 -22.04 -10.87
C LYS A 165 -8.87 -23.22 -11.38
N ASN A 166 -9.54 -24.33 -11.68
CA ASN A 166 -8.90 -25.44 -12.39
C ASN A 166 -8.46 -24.98 -13.78
N SER A 167 -7.31 -25.45 -14.23
CA SER A 167 -6.77 -25.14 -15.55
C SER A 167 -5.93 -26.32 -16.04
N GLU A 168 -5.81 -26.42 -17.36
CA GLU A 168 -4.86 -27.32 -18.05
C GLU A 168 -3.86 -26.52 -18.89
N ASN A 169 -3.97 -25.18 -18.89
CA ASN A 169 -3.13 -24.30 -19.68
C ASN A 169 -1.76 -24.13 -19.03
N LYS A 170 -0.85 -25.06 -19.31
CA LYS A 170 0.54 -25.05 -18.82
C LYS A 170 1.38 -23.87 -19.33
N LEU A 171 0.88 -23.10 -20.30
CA LEU A 171 1.53 -21.89 -20.80
C LEU A 171 1.13 -20.64 -20.03
N ASP A 172 0.08 -20.70 -19.21
CA ASP A 172 -0.32 -19.58 -18.37
C ASP A 172 0.76 -19.35 -17.29
N PRO A 173 1.29 -18.12 -17.13
CA PRO A 173 2.29 -17.84 -16.11
C PRO A 173 1.80 -18.10 -14.68
N PHE A 174 0.48 -18.14 -14.44
CA PHE A 174 -0.15 -18.42 -13.16
C PHE A 174 -0.56 -19.89 -12.99
N PHE A 175 -0.25 -20.76 -13.96
CA PHE A 175 -0.52 -22.19 -13.87
C PHE A 175 0.41 -22.87 -12.86
N LYS A 176 -0.18 -23.53 -11.85
CA LYS A 176 0.54 -24.45 -10.95
C LYS A 176 -0.40 -25.53 -10.42
N ASN A 177 0.10 -26.77 -10.32
CA ASN A 177 -0.65 -27.91 -9.76
C ASN A 177 -2.09 -28.07 -10.30
N SER A 178 -2.26 -27.95 -11.63
CA SER A 178 -3.56 -28.03 -12.32
C SER A 178 -4.56 -26.90 -11.99
N LEU A 179 -4.05 -25.81 -11.41
CA LEU A 179 -4.80 -24.60 -11.11
C LEU A 179 -4.19 -23.42 -11.87
N GLU A 180 -5.03 -22.45 -12.20
CA GLU A 180 -4.61 -21.08 -12.48
C GLU A 180 -4.82 -20.29 -11.18
N VAL A 181 -3.73 -19.73 -10.64
CA VAL A 181 -3.69 -19.10 -9.32
C VAL A 181 -3.26 -17.65 -9.47
N THR A 182 -4.21 -16.73 -9.59
CA THR A 182 -3.94 -15.31 -9.81
C THR A 182 -3.69 -14.60 -8.47
N PRO A 183 -2.47 -14.11 -8.19
CA PRO A 183 -2.14 -13.50 -6.90
C PRO A 183 -2.82 -12.13 -6.74
N ASN A 184 -2.93 -11.68 -5.49
CA ASN A 184 -3.33 -10.32 -5.13
C ASN A 184 -2.19 -9.59 -4.38
N PRO A 185 -1.21 -8.98 -5.08
CA PRO A 185 -0.07 -8.30 -4.45
C PRO A 185 -0.44 -7.12 -3.55
N THR A 186 -1.66 -6.57 -3.69
CA THR A 186 -2.13 -5.47 -2.82
C THR A 186 -2.45 -5.95 -1.41
N LEU A 187 -2.78 -7.24 -1.26
CA LEU A 187 -3.32 -7.84 -0.04
C LEU A 187 -4.58 -7.13 0.50
N VAL A 188 -5.26 -6.32 -0.32
CA VAL A 188 -6.50 -5.62 0.02
C VAL A 188 -7.70 -6.34 -0.60
N PHE A 189 -8.67 -6.65 0.25
CA PHE A 189 -9.92 -7.31 -0.08
C PHE A 189 -11.10 -6.51 0.45
N GLY A 190 -12.29 -6.70 -0.11
CA GLY A 190 -13.46 -5.91 0.28
C GLY A 190 -14.60 -5.98 -0.71
N VAL A 191 -15.75 -5.48 -0.30
CA VAL A 191 -17.04 -5.58 -1.01
C VAL A 191 -17.00 -4.96 -2.41
N THR A 192 -16.19 -3.92 -2.63
CA THR A 192 -16.12 -3.20 -3.92
C THR A 192 -15.07 -3.74 -4.89
N SER A 193 -14.07 -4.49 -4.42
CA SER A 193 -12.95 -4.95 -5.26
C SER A 193 -12.85 -6.47 -5.29
N HIS A 194 -12.52 -7.08 -4.15
CA HIS A 194 -12.33 -8.53 -4.01
C HIS A 194 -13.12 -9.05 -2.79
N PRO A 195 -14.42 -9.38 -2.95
CA PRO A 195 -15.27 -9.81 -1.84
C PRO A 195 -14.91 -11.21 -1.30
N MET A 196 -14.18 -11.99 -2.11
CA MET A 196 -13.68 -13.31 -1.78
C MET A 196 -12.16 -13.25 -1.62
N VAL A 197 -11.67 -13.68 -0.45
CA VAL A 197 -10.26 -13.99 -0.24
C VAL A 197 -10.02 -15.41 -0.68
N PHE A 198 -9.40 -15.59 -1.85
CA PHE A 198 -8.86 -16.89 -2.24
C PHE A 198 -7.48 -17.06 -1.62
N ASN A 199 -7.15 -18.27 -1.20
CA ASN A 199 -5.83 -18.61 -0.71
C ASN A 199 -5.34 -19.92 -1.30
N TYR A 200 -4.05 -19.98 -1.60
CA TYR A 200 -3.35 -21.17 -2.07
C TYR A 200 -2.24 -21.50 -1.08
N SER A 201 -2.12 -22.78 -0.73
CA SER A 201 -1.04 -23.31 0.09
C SER A 201 -0.78 -24.77 -0.26
N GLU A 202 0.40 -25.26 0.09
CA GLU A 202 0.79 -26.65 -0.06
C GLU A 202 1.04 -27.28 1.30
N PHE A 203 0.64 -28.54 1.45
CA PHE A 203 0.95 -29.38 2.59
C PHE A 203 1.99 -30.42 2.20
N TYR A 204 2.96 -30.64 3.07
CA TYR A 204 4.10 -31.52 2.82
C TYR A 204 4.27 -32.57 3.92
N ASN A 205 4.78 -33.73 3.51
CA ASN A 205 5.11 -34.84 4.41
C ASN A 205 3.92 -35.27 5.29
N LEU A 206 2.72 -35.29 4.70
CA LEU A 206 1.51 -35.85 5.30
C LEU A 206 1.64 -37.37 5.43
N ASN A 207 0.98 -37.94 6.45
CA ASN A 207 0.72 -39.37 6.50
C ASN A 207 -0.52 -39.70 5.63
N PRO A 208 -0.38 -40.48 4.54
CA PRO A 208 -1.51 -40.82 3.66
C PRO A 208 -2.67 -41.53 4.36
N GLU A 209 -2.39 -42.21 5.48
CA GLU A 209 -3.39 -42.98 6.21
C GLU A 209 -4.17 -42.16 7.24
N GLU A 210 -3.68 -40.98 7.61
CA GLU A 210 -4.30 -40.11 8.60
C GLU A 210 -5.36 -39.18 8.01
N THR A 211 -6.36 -38.88 8.83
CA THR A 211 -7.31 -37.80 8.59
C THR A 211 -6.83 -36.54 9.29
N TYR A 212 -6.76 -35.45 8.54
CA TYR A 212 -6.41 -34.13 9.05
C TYR A 212 -7.63 -33.21 9.07
N THR A 213 -7.60 -32.23 9.96
CA THR A 213 -8.54 -31.11 9.99
C THR A 213 -7.83 -29.85 9.48
N VAL A 214 -8.30 -29.29 8.37
CA VAL A 214 -7.79 -28.03 7.81
C VAL A 214 -8.70 -26.89 8.26
N LYS A 215 -8.14 -25.89 8.97
CA LYS A 215 -8.87 -24.70 9.42
C LYS A 215 -8.33 -23.47 8.71
N ASN A 216 -9.23 -22.72 8.06
CA ASN A 216 -8.98 -21.39 7.51
C ASN A 216 -9.63 -20.35 8.42
N GLN A 217 -8.83 -19.55 9.11
CA GLN A 217 -9.29 -18.57 10.10
C GLN A 217 -8.93 -17.14 9.66
N VAL A 218 -9.90 -16.23 9.68
CA VAL A 218 -9.65 -14.79 9.65
C VAL A 218 -9.53 -14.31 11.10
N VAL A 219 -8.33 -13.87 11.47
CA VAL A 219 -7.97 -13.49 12.83
C VAL A 219 -7.82 -11.97 12.91
N GLY A 220 -8.53 -11.36 13.86
CA GLY A 220 -8.45 -9.93 14.16
C GLY A 220 -7.13 -9.52 14.82
N GLN A 221 -6.90 -8.22 14.96
CA GLN A 221 -5.71 -7.70 15.64
C GLN A 221 -5.66 -8.10 17.12
N ASP A 222 -6.82 -8.24 17.76
CA ASP A 222 -6.98 -8.70 19.15
C ASP A 222 -6.74 -10.21 19.32
N GLY A 223 -6.41 -10.92 18.24
CA GLY A 223 -6.18 -12.36 18.22
C GLY A 223 -7.45 -13.21 18.16
N LYS A 224 -8.64 -12.60 18.14
CA LYS A 224 -9.90 -13.34 18.03
C LYS A 224 -10.13 -13.82 16.61
N VAL A 225 -10.65 -15.03 16.49
CA VAL A 225 -11.09 -15.58 15.21
C VAL A 225 -12.44 -14.95 14.87
N VAL A 226 -12.46 -14.13 13.81
CA VAL A 226 -13.66 -13.42 13.33
C VAL A 226 -14.45 -14.29 12.36
N LYS A 227 -13.76 -15.17 11.63
CA LYS A 227 -14.38 -16.15 10.75
C LYS A 227 -13.52 -17.40 10.69
N GLU A 228 -14.15 -18.56 10.70
CA GLU A 228 -13.48 -19.85 10.53
C GLU A 228 -14.25 -20.71 9.53
N THR A 229 -13.51 -21.44 8.71
CA THR A 229 -14.02 -22.64 8.04
C THR A 229 -13.10 -23.80 8.38
N SER A 230 -13.68 -24.98 8.57
CA SER A 230 -12.95 -26.18 8.95
C SER A 230 -13.44 -27.37 8.13
N LYS A 231 -12.52 -28.20 7.65
CA LYS A 231 -12.84 -29.41 6.88
C LYS A 231 -11.93 -30.55 7.31
N GLN A 232 -12.52 -31.71 7.59
CA GLN A 232 -11.77 -32.95 7.76
C GLN A 232 -11.54 -33.62 6.40
N ARG A 233 -10.31 -34.08 6.16
CA ARG A 233 -9.92 -34.71 4.91
C ARG A 233 -8.82 -35.74 5.16
N LYS A 234 -9.00 -36.94 4.60
CA LYS A 234 -7.93 -37.90 4.37
C LYS A 234 -7.34 -37.60 2.99
N PHE A 235 -6.09 -37.15 2.94
CA PHE A 235 -5.46 -36.72 1.69
C PHE A 235 -5.03 -37.89 0.80
N GLY A 236 -4.64 -39.03 1.40
CA GLY A 236 -4.18 -40.21 0.66
C GLY A 236 -2.85 -40.05 -0.07
N VAL A 237 -2.16 -38.92 0.13
CA VAL A 237 -0.88 -38.58 -0.50
C VAL A 237 0.02 -37.87 0.51
N ARG A 238 1.34 -37.88 0.26
CA ARG A 238 2.32 -37.20 1.12
C ARG A 238 2.36 -35.69 0.93
N ASN A 239 2.04 -35.20 -0.27
CA ASN A 239 2.01 -33.77 -0.58
C ASN A 239 0.66 -33.44 -1.22
N ALA A 240 0.04 -32.36 -0.78
CA ALA A 240 -1.29 -31.97 -1.25
C ALA A 240 -1.39 -30.45 -1.40
N VAL A 241 -2.27 -30.01 -2.29
CA VAL A 241 -2.62 -28.60 -2.45
C VAL A 241 -3.90 -28.30 -1.68
N GLU A 242 -3.91 -27.15 -1.00
CA GLU A 242 -5.08 -26.55 -0.37
C GLU A 242 -5.41 -25.23 -1.07
N ALA A 243 -6.66 -25.14 -1.53
CA ALA A 243 -7.22 -23.93 -2.12
C ALA A 243 -8.45 -23.52 -1.31
N GLY A 244 -8.30 -22.48 -0.49
CA GLY A 244 -9.35 -21.93 0.35
C GLY A 244 -10.06 -20.74 -0.29
N MET A 245 -11.30 -20.52 0.13
CA MET A 245 -12.04 -19.30 -0.19
C MET A 245 -12.79 -18.80 1.04
N THR A 246 -12.67 -17.51 1.32
CA THR A 246 -13.36 -16.88 2.45
C THR A 246 -14.08 -15.62 1.97
N ASN A 247 -15.41 -15.60 2.09
CA ASN A 247 -16.17 -14.38 1.89
C ASN A 247 -15.90 -13.41 3.05
N VAL A 248 -15.46 -12.19 2.74
CA VAL A 248 -15.12 -11.17 3.72
C VAL A 248 -16.09 -9.98 3.72
N THR A 249 -17.19 -10.01 2.96
CA THR A 249 -18.10 -8.85 2.80
C THR A 249 -18.85 -8.46 4.07
N ALA A 250 -18.91 -9.34 5.06
CA ALA A 250 -19.51 -9.09 6.38
C ALA A 250 -18.46 -8.81 7.48
N ILE A 251 -17.18 -8.78 7.13
CA ILE A 251 -16.08 -8.55 8.08
C ILE A 251 -15.70 -7.07 8.06
N GLN A 252 -15.50 -6.48 9.24
CA GLN A 252 -15.21 -5.06 9.37
C GLN A 252 -13.91 -4.64 8.65
N SER A 253 -13.83 -3.37 8.26
CA SER A 253 -12.59 -2.81 7.73
C SER A 253 -11.46 -2.90 8.75
N GLY A 254 -10.27 -3.32 8.33
CA GLY A 254 -9.12 -3.43 9.22
C GLY A 254 -8.01 -4.32 8.68
N ARG A 255 -6.96 -4.44 9.47
CA ARG A 255 -5.85 -5.38 9.25
C ARG A 255 -6.15 -6.69 9.95
N TYR A 256 -6.05 -7.80 9.22
CA TYR A 256 -6.30 -9.15 9.69
C TYR A 256 -5.11 -10.06 9.38
N ARG A 257 -5.14 -11.26 9.95
CA ARG A 257 -4.29 -12.37 9.53
C ARG A 257 -5.19 -13.50 9.04
N LEU A 258 -4.91 -14.04 7.86
CA LEU A 258 -5.45 -15.33 7.47
C LEU A 258 -4.52 -16.39 8.07
N ARG A 259 -5.03 -17.19 9.00
CA ARG A 259 -4.32 -18.33 9.59
C ARG A 259 -4.83 -19.62 8.96
N LEU A 260 -3.91 -20.39 8.38
CA LEU A 260 -4.17 -21.75 7.93
C LEU A 260 -3.58 -22.71 8.97
N VAL A 261 -4.40 -23.60 9.51
CA VAL A 261 -3.99 -24.61 10.49
C VAL A 261 -4.25 -25.99 9.91
N LEU A 262 -3.21 -26.83 9.88
CA LEU A 262 -3.33 -28.26 9.64
C LEU A 262 -3.26 -28.97 10.99
N ALA A 263 -4.37 -29.57 11.42
CA ALA A 263 -4.49 -30.28 12.68
C ALA A 263 -4.74 -31.78 12.46
N ASP A 264 -4.44 -32.62 13.46
CA ASP A 264 -4.80 -34.04 13.43
C ASP A 264 -6.30 -34.26 13.68
N ALA A 265 -6.71 -35.54 13.69
CA ALA A 265 -8.09 -35.94 13.98
C ALA A 265 -8.56 -35.53 15.41
N GLY A 266 -7.63 -35.39 16.36
CA GLY A 266 -7.90 -34.90 17.71
C GLY A 266 -8.00 -33.37 17.81
N GLY A 267 -7.75 -32.65 16.72
CA GLY A 267 -7.78 -31.19 16.66
C GLY A 267 -6.49 -30.51 17.12
N ASN A 268 -5.42 -31.27 17.40
CA ASN A 268 -4.11 -30.71 17.75
C ASN A 268 -3.42 -30.19 16.49
N ALA A 269 -2.99 -28.93 16.51
CA ALA A 269 -2.28 -28.33 15.40
C ALA A 269 -0.94 -29.06 15.16
N ARG A 270 -0.74 -29.52 13.92
CA ARG A 270 0.53 -30.10 13.43
C ARG A 270 1.41 -29.04 12.81
N SER A 271 0.81 -28.16 12.02
CA SER A 271 1.46 -26.95 11.51
C SER A 271 0.45 -25.82 11.35
N GLN A 272 0.99 -24.60 11.32
CA GLN A 272 0.21 -23.40 11.04
C GLN A 272 1.06 -22.39 10.30
N THR A 273 0.41 -21.59 9.47
CA THR A 273 1.00 -20.45 8.77
C THR A 273 0.01 -19.28 8.78
N GLU A 274 0.52 -18.06 8.74
CA GLU A 274 -0.28 -16.85 8.76
C GLU A 274 0.17 -15.87 7.68
N LYS A 275 -0.79 -15.18 7.06
CA LYS A 275 -0.51 -14.03 6.19
C LYS A 275 -1.35 -12.83 6.57
N VAL A 276 -0.70 -11.69 6.73
CA VAL A 276 -1.36 -10.41 6.98
C VAL A 276 -2.07 -9.95 5.70
N PHE A 277 -3.29 -9.43 5.85
CA PHE A 277 -4.04 -8.80 4.77
C PHE A 277 -4.99 -7.74 5.32
N TYR A 278 -5.60 -6.98 4.42
CA TYR A 278 -6.47 -5.87 4.76
C TYR A 278 -7.86 -6.09 4.19
N ILE A 279 -8.88 -5.84 5.00
CA ILE A 279 -10.28 -5.82 4.57
C ILE A 279 -10.73 -4.36 4.54
N TYR A 280 -11.39 -3.97 3.47
CA TYR A 280 -11.97 -2.66 3.28
C TYR A 280 -13.46 -2.78 2.90
N ASN A 281 -14.32 -2.68 3.92
CA ASN A 281 -15.78 -2.70 3.82
C ASN A 281 -16.35 -1.46 4.51
N PRO A 282 -16.43 -0.31 3.82
CA PRO A 282 -16.85 0.96 4.42
C PRO A 282 -18.34 0.99 4.80
N HIS A 283 -19.14 0.06 4.28
CA HIS A 283 -20.59 0.00 4.52
C HIS A 283 -20.98 -0.78 5.79
N ILE A 284 -20.04 -1.47 6.44
CA ILE A 284 -20.32 -2.21 7.68
C ILE A 284 -20.19 -1.24 8.85
N GLN A 285 -21.34 -0.82 9.39
CA GLN A 285 -21.41 -0.06 10.63
C GLN A 285 -20.93 -0.93 11.80
N VAL A 286 -20.16 -0.31 12.70
CA VAL A 286 -19.52 -0.98 13.84
C VAL A 286 -20.39 -0.79 15.08
N SER A 287 -20.70 -1.87 15.80
CA SER A 287 -20.99 -1.76 17.24
C SER A 287 -19.71 -1.35 17.94
N GLN A 288 -19.63 -0.09 18.35
CA GLN A 288 -18.37 0.59 18.68
C GLN A 288 -17.67 0.04 19.92
N PRO A 289 -16.32 -0.01 19.93
CA PRO A 289 -15.54 -0.19 21.15
C PRO A 289 -15.66 1.06 22.06
N ALA A 290 -15.51 0.86 23.37
CA ALA A 290 -15.72 1.88 24.41
C ALA A 290 -14.95 3.22 24.21
N ALA A 291 -13.84 3.21 23.46
CA ALA A 291 -13.08 4.43 23.17
C ALA A 291 -13.80 5.35 22.15
N ALA A 292 -14.47 4.78 21.15
CA ALA A 292 -15.24 5.57 20.19
C ALA A 292 -16.53 6.13 20.83
N SER A 293 -17.14 5.42 21.78
CA SER A 293 -18.27 5.96 22.57
C SER A 293 -17.86 7.11 23.50
N VAL A 294 -16.64 7.09 24.06
CA VAL A 294 -16.10 8.23 24.82
C VAL A 294 -15.84 9.42 23.89
N LYS A 295 -15.25 9.19 22.71
CA LYS A 295 -15.04 10.26 21.71
C LYS A 295 -16.34 10.80 21.11
N ALA A 296 -17.35 9.95 20.91
CA ALA A 296 -18.68 10.38 20.50
C ALA A 296 -19.32 11.29 21.57
N SER A 297 -19.05 11.04 22.85
CA SER A 297 -19.46 11.93 23.95
C SER A 297 -18.70 13.26 23.96
N GLU A 298 -17.43 13.30 23.57
CA GLU A 298 -16.67 14.57 23.40
C GLU A 298 -17.16 15.42 22.21
N LEU A 299 -17.84 14.77 21.26
CA LEU A 299 -18.49 15.38 20.09
C LEU A 299 -20.01 15.56 20.30
N ALA A 300 -20.53 15.19 21.47
CA ALA A 300 -21.93 15.38 21.81
C ALA A 300 -22.22 16.88 21.94
N GLY A 301 -23.29 17.33 21.30
CA GLY A 301 -23.68 18.74 21.26
C GLY A 301 -23.15 19.53 20.06
N LEU A 302 -22.23 18.97 19.25
CA LEU A 302 -21.89 19.57 17.95
C LEU A 302 -22.98 19.28 16.92
N THR A 303 -23.36 20.32 16.19
CA THR A 303 -24.28 20.27 15.05
C THR A 303 -23.63 19.60 13.84
N ALA A 304 -24.45 19.16 12.89
CA ALA A 304 -23.97 18.58 11.63
C ALA A 304 -22.98 19.49 10.87
N ASP A 305 -23.13 20.80 10.96
CA ASP A 305 -22.26 21.78 10.31
C ASP A 305 -20.93 21.96 11.06
N GLU A 306 -20.95 21.96 12.39
CA GLU A 306 -19.72 22.00 13.21
C GLU A 306 -18.89 20.72 13.03
N LEU A 307 -19.55 19.56 12.96
CA LEU A 307 -18.89 18.29 12.66
C LEU A 307 -18.25 18.31 11.26
N ALA A 308 -18.92 18.91 10.28
CA ALA A 308 -18.39 19.02 8.93
C ALA A 308 -17.24 20.02 8.83
N ASP A 309 -17.34 21.16 9.54
CA ASP A 309 -16.27 22.15 9.63
C ASP A 309 -15.03 21.57 10.31
N GLU A 310 -15.19 20.81 11.39
CA GLU A 310 -14.10 20.15 12.07
C GLU A 310 -13.39 19.15 11.15
N PHE A 311 -14.15 18.27 10.48
CA PHE A 311 -13.55 17.30 9.57
C PHE A 311 -12.85 17.98 8.40
N ARG A 312 -13.42 19.07 7.86
CA ARG A 312 -12.81 19.90 6.82
C ARG A 312 -11.44 20.43 7.24
N LYS A 313 -11.29 20.86 8.49
CA LYS A 313 -10.00 21.31 9.06
C LYS A 313 -9.04 20.15 9.33
N ALA A 314 -9.57 18.96 9.61
CA ALA A 314 -8.79 17.75 9.87
C ALA A 314 -8.28 17.03 8.61
N GLN A 315 -8.63 17.50 7.40
CA GLN A 315 -8.29 16.82 6.15
C GLN A 315 -6.78 16.64 5.92
N TYR A 316 -5.91 17.46 6.52
CA TYR A 316 -4.45 17.28 6.41
C TYR A 316 -3.94 15.98 7.04
N VAL A 317 -4.69 15.37 7.95
CA VAL A 317 -4.36 14.08 8.57
C VAL A 317 -5.36 12.98 8.20
N ALA A 318 -6.23 13.26 7.21
CA ALA A 318 -7.18 12.31 6.65
C ALA A 318 -6.67 11.68 5.36
N THR A 319 -7.19 10.50 5.05
CA THR A 319 -6.98 9.84 3.75
C THR A 319 -8.02 10.29 2.73
N ASP A 320 -7.69 10.20 1.43
CA ASP A 320 -8.65 10.50 0.34
C ASP A 320 -9.96 9.71 0.47
N GLN A 321 -9.84 8.47 0.96
CA GLN A 321 -10.97 7.60 1.16
C GLN A 321 -11.87 8.07 2.33
N GLU A 322 -11.29 8.55 3.43
CA GLU A 322 -12.05 9.15 4.54
C GLU A 322 -12.75 10.44 4.10
N ILE A 323 -12.08 11.27 3.29
CA ILE A 323 -12.67 12.48 2.72
C ILE A 323 -13.90 12.13 1.90
N LYS A 324 -13.76 11.15 1.00
CA LYS A 324 -14.86 10.66 0.18
C LYS A 324 -15.97 10.05 1.04
N THR A 325 -15.64 9.24 2.04
CA THR A 325 -16.63 8.63 2.94
C THR A 325 -17.41 9.68 3.71
N PHE A 326 -16.74 10.64 4.35
CA PHE A 326 -17.43 11.69 5.10
C PHE A 326 -18.37 12.52 4.23
N SER A 327 -18.00 12.80 2.97
CA SER A 327 -18.86 13.52 2.02
C SER A 327 -20.18 12.81 1.70
N GLN A 328 -20.24 11.49 1.88
CA GLN A 328 -21.44 10.68 1.66
C GLN A 328 -22.35 10.60 2.90
N ILE A 329 -21.89 11.09 4.05
CA ILE A 329 -22.63 11.04 5.30
C ILE A 329 -23.49 12.30 5.45
N THR A 330 -24.80 12.10 5.45
CA THR A 330 -25.79 13.18 5.54
C THR A 330 -26.39 13.33 6.94
N SER A 331 -26.43 12.26 7.74
CA SER A 331 -26.96 12.32 9.10
C SER A 331 -25.95 12.91 10.09
N GLU A 332 -26.43 13.71 11.03
CA GLU A 332 -25.61 14.28 12.11
C GLU A 332 -24.95 13.16 12.94
N GLU A 333 -25.73 12.16 13.33
CA GLU A 333 -25.23 11.01 14.09
C GLU A 333 -24.14 10.26 13.31
N GLY A 334 -24.33 10.04 12.00
CA GLY A 334 -23.32 9.41 11.17
C GLY A 334 -22.03 10.22 11.10
N ARG A 335 -22.12 11.55 11.01
CA ARG A 335 -20.93 12.43 11.00
C ARG A 335 -20.21 12.39 12.34
N ARG A 336 -20.96 12.34 13.44
CA ARG A 336 -20.42 12.23 14.81
C ARG A 336 -19.70 10.92 15.01
N GLU A 337 -20.32 9.81 14.65
CA GLU A 337 -19.71 8.47 14.73
C GLU A 337 -18.45 8.37 13.87
N PHE A 338 -18.51 8.89 12.64
CA PHE A 338 -17.35 8.94 11.76
C PHE A 338 -16.20 9.73 12.38
N LEU A 339 -16.48 10.94 12.88
CA LEU A 339 -15.45 11.83 13.41
C LEU A 339 -14.87 11.29 14.73
N ALA A 340 -15.69 10.64 15.55
CA ALA A 340 -15.25 9.91 16.75
C ALA A 340 -14.26 8.79 16.37
N LYS A 341 -14.61 8.00 15.35
CA LYS A 341 -13.74 6.94 14.84
C LYS A 341 -12.45 7.51 14.25
N PHE A 342 -12.56 8.55 13.42
CA PHE A 342 -11.42 9.21 12.80
C PHE A 342 -10.39 9.65 13.84
N TRP A 343 -10.81 10.37 14.88
CA TRP A 343 -9.91 10.77 15.96
C TRP A 343 -9.39 9.58 16.76
N SER A 344 -10.19 8.54 17.00
CA SER A 344 -9.70 7.31 17.67
C SER A 344 -8.59 6.59 16.91
N ASP A 345 -8.46 6.82 15.61
CA ASP A 345 -7.39 6.29 14.77
C ASP A 345 -6.21 7.30 14.63
N VAL A 346 -6.48 8.61 14.55
CA VAL A 346 -5.44 9.67 14.49
C VAL A 346 -4.65 9.79 15.79
N GLU A 347 -5.31 9.89 16.95
CA GLU A 347 -4.66 10.15 18.24
C GLU A 347 -3.53 9.16 18.57
N PRO A 348 -3.70 7.83 18.43
CA PRO A 348 -2.61 6.87 18.65
C PRO A 348 -1.59 6.79 17.50
N GLY A 349 -1.69 7.60 16.44
CA GLY A 349 -0.83 7.54 15.26
C GLY A 349 -1.01 6.27 14.43
N ARG A 350 -2.21 5.66 14.44
CA ARG A 350 -2.47 4.45 13.64
C ARG A 350 -2.40 4.78 12.15
N LEU A 351 -2.13 3.76 11.34
CA LEU A 351 -2.04 3.90 9.88
C LEU A 351 -0.94 4.88 9.42
N GLY A 352 0.11 5.07 10.22
CA GLY A 352 1.22 5.97 9.88
C GLY A 352 0.89 7.46 10.05
N ARG A 353 -0.18 7.79 10.80
CA ARG A 353 -0.60 9.16 11.08
C ARG A 353 0.26 9.81 12.18
N PRO A 354 0.28 11.15 12.26
CA PRO A 354 0.87 11.83 13.41
C PRO A 354 0.12 11.43 14.69
N ASN A 355 0.87 11.14 15.75
CA ASN A 355 0.33 10.96 17.09
C ASN A 355 -0.03 12.35 17.67
N ILE A 356 -1.28 12.77 17.49
CA ILE A 356 -1.78 14.07 17.94
C ILE A 356 -3.22 13.96 18.45
N THR A 357 -3.48 14.52 19.63
CA THR A 357 -4.83 14.56 20.19
C THR A 357 -5.75 15.49 19.39
N ARG A 358 -7.05 15.21 19.34
CA ARG A 358 -8.05 16.09 18.71
C ARG A 358 -7.91 17.53 19.23
N MET A 359 -7.82 17.69 20.54
CA MET A 359 -7.69 19.00 21.18
C MET A 359 -6.41 19.74 20.76
N ALA A 360 -5.27 19.06 20.73
CA ALA A 360 -4.01 19.67 20.29
C ALA A 360 -4.05 20.06 18.80
N TYR A 361 -4.65 19.23 17.95
CA TYR A 361 -4.83 19.55 16.53
C TYR A 361 -5.71 20.79 16.34
N LEU A 362 -6.87 20.84 17.01
CA LEU A 362 -7.78 21.99 16.93
C LEU A 362 -7.17 23.25 17.54
N GLN A 363 -6.33 23.12 18.57
CA GLN A 363 -5.55 24.23 19.09
C GLN A 363 -4.58 24.76 18.03
N ARG A 364 -3.87 23.90 17.30
CA ARG A 364 -3.00 24.34 16.19
C ARG A 364 -3.78 25.03 15.07
N ILE A 365 -4.98 24.56 14.74
CA ILE A 365 -5.88 25.24 13.78
C ILE A 365 -6.22 26.66 14.28
N SER A 366 -6.56 26.80 15.55
CA SER A 366 -6.85 28.11 16.16
C SER A 366 -5.64 29.04 16.10
N VAL A 367 -4.45 28.54 16.47
CA VAL A 367 -3.20 29.31 16.40
C VAL A 367 -2.86 29.69 14.95
N ALA A 368 -3.02 28.77 13.99
CA ALA A 368 -2.82 29.05 12.58
C ALA A 368 -3.74 30.17 12.10
N ASN A 369 -5.03 30.11 12.46
CA ASN A 369 -6.01 31.14 12.13
C ASN A 369 -5.68 32.50 12.75
N GLN A 370 -5.18 32.53 13.98
CA GLN A 370 -4.80 33.77 14.65
C GLN A 370 -3.54 34.40 14.05
N ARG A 371 -2.54 33.60 13.69
CA ARG A 371 -1.22 34.10 13.27
C ARG A 371 -1.06 34.29 11.77
N TYR A 372 -1.74 33.48 10.97
CA TYR A 372 -1.43 33.32 9.54
C TYR A 372 -2.63 33.48 8.62
N ALA A 373 -3.74 34.05 9.09
CA ALA A 373 -4.82 34.47 8.20
C ALA A 373 -4.33 35.59 7.28
N ALA A 374 -4.58 35.45 5.98
CA ALA A 374 -4.12 36.40 4.97
C ALA A 374 -5.10 36.45 3.80
N MET A 375 -5.32 37.65 3.24
CA MET A 375 -6.09 37.84 2.01
C MET A 375 -7.48 37.18 2.01
N GLY A 376 -8.18 37.23 3.14
CA GLY A 376 -9.51 36.61 3.31
C GLY A 376 -9.49 35.08 3.41
N ARG A 377 -8.32 34.44 3.42
CA ARG A 377 -8.14 33.01 3.71
C ARG A 377 -7.97 32.80 5.21
N GLU A 378 -8.68 31.80 5.74
CA GLU A 378 -8.43 31.30 7.10
C GLU A 378 -6.98 30.83 7.22
N GLY A 379 -6.32 31.14 8.32
CA GLY A 379 -4.89 30.88 8.48
C GLY A 379 -4.52 29.40 8.36
N TRP A 380 -5.37 28.46 8.78
CA TRP A 380 -5.13 27.03 8.58
C TRP A 380 -4.98 26.62 7.10
N ARG A 381 -5.50 27.43 6.16
CA ARG A 381 -5.42 27.20 4.71
C ARG A 381 -4.20 27.85 4.04
N THR A 382 -3.43 28.65 4.77
CA THR A 382 -2.19 29.22 4.24
C THR A 382 -1.05 28.22 4.40
N ASP A 383 0.03 28.37 3.62
CA ASP A 383 1.12 27.40 3.67
C ASP A 383 1.81 27.39 5.04
N ARG A 384 1.99 28.57 5.66
CA ARG A 384 2.49 28.69 7.03
C ARG A 384 1.56 28.03 8.05
N GLY A 385 0.25 28.24 7.91
CA GLY A 385 -0.72 27.60 8.81
C GLY A 385 -0.79 26.08 8.63
N ARG A 386 -0.71 25.58 7.40
CA ARG A 386 -0.64 24.13 7.12
C ARG A 386 0.59 23.50 7.75
N VAL A 387 1.77 24.11 7.59
CA VAL A 387 3.01 23.65 8.21
C VAL A 387 2.91 23.65 9.73
N LEU A 388 2.36 24.71 10.35
CA LEU A 388 2.10 24.75 11.79
C LEU A 388 1.18 23.61 12.25
N VAL A 389 0.09 23.37 11.53
CA VAL A 389 -0.90 22.34 11.88
C VAL A 389 -0.26 20.96 11.84
N LEU A 390 0.49 20.65 10.78
CA LEU A 390 1.11 19.34 10.59
C LEU A 390 2.32 19.12 11.50
N TYR A 391 3.17 20.12 11.69
CA TYR A 391 4.51 19.95 12.27
C TYR A 391 4.73 20.65 13.61
N ALA A 392 3.71 21.33 14.16
CA ALA A 392 3.79 22.17 15.35
C ALA A 392 4.51 23.51 15.12
N ASP A 393 4.76 24.24 16.20
CA ASP A 393 5.60 25.44 16.18
C ASP A 393 7.04 25.07 15.78
N PRO A 394 7.69 25.86 14.91
CA PRO A 394 9.11 25.71 14.63
C PRO A 394 9.94 26.05 15.87
N ASP A 395 11.14 25.45 15.95
CA ASP A 395 12.11 25.75 17.00
C ASP A 395 12.67 27.18 16.84
N GLU A 396 12.86 27.61 15.59
CA GLU A 396 13.38 28.92 15.24
C GLU A 396 12.73 29.46 13.97
N ILE A 397 12.52 30.77 13.92
CA ILE A 397 12.03 31.47 12.72
C ILE A 397 13.00 32.60 12.40
N GLU A 398 13.75 32.44 11.31
CA GLU A 398 14.48 33.55 10.69
C GLU A 398 13.51 34.38 9.87
N ARG A 399 13.46 35.69 10.11
CA ARG A 399 12.60 36.62 9.37
C ARG A 399 13.44 37.66 8.66
N VAL A 400 13.31 37.70 7.34
CA VAL A 400 14.00 38.68 6.51
C VAL A 400 12.97 39.65 5.96
N PRO A 401 13.01 40.92 6.37
CA PRO A 401 12.07 41.93 5.88
C PRO A 401 12.34 42.28 4.41
N SER A 402 11.41 43.01 3.80
CA SER A 402 11.58 43.50 2.44
C SER A 402 12.79 44.43 2.35
N SER A 403 13.58 44.29 1.28
CA SER A 403 14.71 45.18 0.95
C SER A 403 14.71 45.51 -0.53
N ASP A 404 15.58 46.44 -0.95
CA ASP A 404 15.79 46.77 -2.38
C ASP A 404 16.27 45.57 -3.22
N GLN A 405 16.79 44.53 -2.56
CA GLN A 405 17.41 43.36 -3.19
C GLN A 405 16.55 42.09 -3.03
N SER A 406 15.51 42.11 -2.19
CA SER A 406 14.73 40.91 -1.87
C SER A 406 13.30 41.19 -1.37
N LYS A 407 12.34 40.40 -1.85
CA LYS A 407 11.02 40.24 -1.21
C LYS A 407 11.17 39.70 0.22
N PRO A 408 10.22 39.99 1.13
CA PRO A 408 10.26 39.46 2.48
C PRO A 408 10.03 37.95 2.50
N TYR A 409 10.78 37.24 3.36
CA TYR A 409 10.69 35.79 3.50
C TYR A 409 10.96 35.34 4.94
N GLU A 410 10.48 34.14 5.28
CA GLU A 410 10.73 33.47 6.56
C GLU A 410 11.35 32.10 6.32
N ILE A 411 12.33 31.72 7.14
CA ILE A 411 12.85 30.35 7.21
C ILE A 411 12.47 29.80 8.59
N TRP A 412 11.74 28.70 8.59
CA TRP A 412 11.31 28.01 9.80
C TRP A 412 12.15 26.76 9.99
N HIS A 413 12.84 26.66 11.11
CA HIS A 413 13.72 25.55 11.45
C HIS A 413 13.03 24.59 12.43
N PHE A 414 13.14 23.29 12.15
CA PHE A 414 12.67 22.21 13.02
C PHE A 414 13.80 21.23 13.25
N TYR A 415 14.40 21.25 14.43
CA TYR A 415 15.58 20.44 14.77
C TYR A 415 15.23 19.00 15.12
N ALA A 416 14.02 18.74 15.62
CA ALA A 416 13.57 17.41 16.02
C ALA A 416 13.04 16.53 14.88
N ILE A 417 12.74 17.10 13.71
CA ILE A 417 12.16 16.39 12.56
C ILE A 417 13.30 15.99 11.61
N GLU A 418 13.40 14.70 11.28
CA GLU A 418 14.35 14.17 10.27
C GLU A 418 15.83 14.61 10.45
N ASN A 419 16.27 14.84 11.69
CA ASN A 419 17.59 15.38 12.06
C ASN A 419 17.83 16.84 11.61
N GLY A 420 16.77 17.64 11.49
CA GLY A 420 16.82 19.04 11.10
C GLY A 420 16.19 19.26 9.72
N VAL A 421 15.09 20.01 9.68
CA VAL A 421 14.45 20.42 8.43
C VAL A 421 14.07 21.90 8.44
N ASP A 422 14.04 22.47 7.25
CA ASP A 422 13.73 23.86 7.01
C ASP A 422 12.50 23.98 6.11
N PHE A 423 11.70 25.02 6.35
CA PHE A 423 10.63 25.46 5.48
C PHE A 423 10.82 26.93 5.15
N VAL A 424 10.90 27.26 3.87
CA VAL A 424 11.15 28.60 3.38
C VAL A 424 9.89 29.16 2.75
N PHE A 425 9.41 30.28 3.27
CA PHE A 425 8.22 30.95 2.81
C PHE A 425 8.52 32.35 2.29
N VAL A 426 7.96 32.73 1.14
CA VAL A 426 8.17 34.05 0.53
C VAL A 426 6.81 34.73 0.34
N ASP A 427 6.70 35.98 0.77
CA ASP A 427 5.55 36.82 0.40
C ASP A 427 5.80 37.44 -0.97
N ARG A 428 5.28 36.77 -2.00
CA ARG A 428 5.37 37.24 -3.39
C ARG A 428 4.45 38.43 -3.66
N SER A 429 3.40 38.56 -2.86
CA SER A 429 2.32 39.51 -3.07
C SER A 429 2.60 40.87 -2.43
N GLY A 430 3.39 40.90 -1.36
CA GLY A 430 3.63 42.08 -0.52
C GLY A 430 2.47 42.37 0.46
N PHE A 431 1.47 41.50 0.52
CA PHE A 431 0.26 41.66 1.34
C PHE A 431 0.21 40.69 2.54
N GLY A 432 1.34 40.10 2.92
CA GLY A 432 1.47 39.20 4.06
C GLY A 432 1.08 37.75 3.78
N ASP A 433 0.93 37.39 2.50
CA ASP A 433 0.60 36.03 2.07
C ASP A 433 1.86 35.24 1.66
N TYR A 434 2.49 34.64 2.67
CA TYR A 434 3.73 33.89 2.50
C TYR A 434 3.42 32.48 2.00
N ILE A 435 3.92 32.15 0.81
CA ILE A 435 3.79 30.82 0.19
C ILE A 435 5.03 29.99 0.43
N LEU A 436 4.90 28.68 0.59
CA LEU A 436 6.01 27.76 0.70
C LEU A 436 6.70 27.66 -0.66
N VAL A 437 7.99 27.99 -0.72
CA VAL A 437 8.79 27.90 -1.95
C VAL A 437 9.86 26.81 -1.88
N HIS A 438 10.26 26.38 -0.68
CA HIS A 438 11.24 25.31 -0.48
C HIS A 438 11.07 24.65 0.88
N SER A 439 11.33 23.35 0.95
CA SER A 439 11.54 22.61 2.19
C SER A 439 12.57 21.50 2.01
N THR A 440 13.33 21.22 3.07
CA THR A 440 14.22 20.05 3.14
C THR A 440 13.52 18.81 3.71
N LYS A 441 12.29 18.96 4.23
CA LYS A 441 11.49 17.88 4.81
C LYS A 441 11.02 16.92 3.72
N ARG A 442 11.22 15.61 3.91
CA ARG A 442 10.83 14.60 2.91
C ARG A 442 9.32 14.63 2.65
N GLY A 443 8.95 14.58 1.36
CA GLY A 443 7.55 14.60 0.91
C GLY A 443 6.92 15.99 0.81
N GLU A 444 7.67 17.06 1.12
CA GLU A 444 7.23 18.45 0.92
C GLU A 444 7.81 19.03 -0.39
N LEU A 445 7.33 20.22 -0.76
CA LEU A 445 7.86 20.95 -1.92
C LEU A 445 9.36 21.20 -1.75
N ARG A 446 10.16 20.69 -2.69
CA ARG A 446 11.60 20.94 -2.73
C ARG A 446 12.00 21.68 -3.99
N ASP A 447 12.64 22.83 -3.81
CA ASP A 447 13.19 23.65 -4.88
C ASP A 447 14.52 24.26 -4.45
N ASP A 448 15.63 23.64 -4.83
CA ASP A 448 16.96 24.07 -4.37
C ASP A 448 17.39 25.42 -4.98
N SER A 449 16.61 25.98 -5.92
CA SER A 449 16.85 27.29 -6.56
C SER A 449 15.82 28.34 -6.14
N TRP A 450 15.20 28.18 -4.97
CA TRP A 450 14.10 29.02 -4.49
C TRP A 450 14.46 30.50 -4.33
N GLN A 451 15.75 30.85 -4.19
CA GLN A 451 16.20 32.24 -4.04
C GLN A 451 15.78 33.12 -5.24
N ARG A 452 15.49 32.52 -6.40
CA ARG A 452 14.92 33.25 -7.55
C ARG A 452 13.57 33.90 -7.24
N TYR A 453 12.84 33.42 -6.25
CA TYR A 453 11.57 34.01 -5.81
C TYR A 453 11.74 35.29 -4.98
N LEU A 454 12.99 35.63 -4.61
CA LEU A 454 13.29 36.84 -3.86
C LEU A 454 13.40 38.08 -4.76
N GLN A 455 13.60 37.92 -6.07
CA GLN A 455 13.76 39.03 -7.01
C GLN A 455 12.43 39.71 -7.39
#